data_AF-A0AAV7RXJ6-F1
#
_entry.id   AF-A0AAV7RXJ6-F1
#
_cell.length_a   1.000
_cell.length_b   1.000
_cell.length_c   1.000
_cell.angle_alpha   90.00
_cell.angle_beta   90.00
_cell.angle_gamma   90.00
#
_symmetry.space_group_name_H-M   'P 1'
#
loop_
_entity.id
_entity.type
_entity.pdbx_description
1 polymer ?
#
loop_
_entity_poly.entity_id
_entity_poly.type
_entity_poly.pdbx_seq_one_letter_code
_entity_poly.pdbx_strand_id
1 'polypeptide(L)'
;MSNTGESFALALNSGTEGPCVEVPASSGVNSNLNTWSPPGSSSNLLNSAYVISGTKGSSAVEESISQILVELRAINLSQEEARRETKDQFTQLNTHLTLLSSRVSQVEKRVSDLEDAENRIESTTSRIQYELAHLQLKLDKAENWSWRSNLRFVGSQRGLKQPHR
;
A
#
# COMPACT_ATOMS: atom_id res chain seq x y z
N MET A 1 -27.83 32.85 -19.25
CA MET A 1 -27.33 32.11 -18.08
C MET A 1 -28.47 31.23 -17.60
N SER A 2 -28.48 29.97 -18.03
CA SER A 2 -29.53 29.01 -17.73
C SER A 2 -28.87 27.74 -17.24
N ASN A 3 -29.16 27.40 -15.99
CA ASN A 3 -28.76 26.17 -15.30
C ASN A 3 -29.62 25.02 -15.80
N THR A 4 -28.99 23.93 -16.24
CA THR A 4 -29.63 22.62 -16.38
C THR A 4 -28.75 21.61 -15.68
N GLY A 5 -29.20 21.19 -14.50
CA GLY A 5 -28.63 20.06 -13.78
C GLY A 5 -29.04 18.75 -14.44
N GLU A 6 -28.09 17.84 -14.54
CA GLU A 6 -28.34 16.45 -14.89
C GLU A 6 -27.99 15.56 -13.69
N SER A 7 -29.03 14.88 -13.22
CA SER A 7 -29.01 13.83 -12.21
C SER A 7 -28.23 12.62 -12.69
N PHE A 8 -27.25 12.16 -11.91
CA PHE A 8 -26.73 10.81 -12.04
C PHE A 8 -27.52 9.87 -11.13
N ALA A 9 -28.30 8.99 -11.76
CA ALA A 9 -29.04 7.92 -11.12
C ALA A 9 -28.09 6.76 -10.72
N LEU A 10 -28.20 6.33 -9.47
CA LEU A 10 -27.60 5.12 -8.94
C LEU A 10 -28.35 3.90 -9.48
N ALA A 11 -27.63 2.99 -10.15
CA ALA A 11 -28.10 1.65 -10.41
C ALA A 11 -27.50 0.69 -9.38
N LEU A 12 -28.35 0.22 -8.46
CA LEU A 12 -28.09 -0.90 -7.57
C LEU A 12 -27.98 -2.17 -8.41
N ASN A 13 -26.88 -2.92 -8.24
CA ASN A 13 -26.80 -4.30 -8.69
C ASN A 13 -26.65 -5.22 -7.48
N SER A 14 -27.72 -5.95 -7.20
CA SER A 14 -27.85 -7.02 -6.22
C SER A 14 -27.61 -8.38 -6.88
N GLY A 15 -26.93 -9.28 -6.18
CA GLY A 15 -26.75 -10.69 -6.54
C GLY A 15 -25.29 -11.00 -6.85
N THR A 16 -24.67 -12.05 -6.34
CA THR A 16 -25.18 -13.35 -5.91
C THR A 16 -24.13 -14.05 -5.04
N GLU A 17 -24.59 -14.75 -4.01
CA GLU A 17 -23.83 -15.70 -3.20
C GLU A 17 -23.30 -16.87 -4.05
N GLY A 18 -22.09 -17.33 -3.76
CA GLY A 18 -21.44 -18.50 -4.36
C GLY A 18 -20.09 -18.81 -3.69
N PRO A 19 -19.65 -20.08 -3.63
CA PRO A 19 -19.14 -20.69 -2.40
C PRO A 19 -17.64 -20.51 -2.15
N CYS A 20 -17.29 -20.64 -0.85
CA CYS A 20 -15.95 -20.75 -0.31
C CYS A 20 -15.12 -21.79 -1.06
N VAL A 21 -14.05 -21.34 -1.72
CA VAL A 21 -12.96 -22.22 -2.18
C VAL A 21 -11.89 -22.20 -1.10
N GLU A 22 -11.75 -23.35 -0.43
CA GLU A 22 -10.62 -23.65 0.45
C GLU A 22 -9.32 -23.52 -0.35
N VAL A 23 -8.47 -22.59 0.07
CA VAL A 23 -7.08 -22.51 -0.38
C VAL A 23 -6.28 -23.50 0.47
N PRO A 24 -5.66 -24.54 -0.10
CA PRO A 24 -4.77 -25.39 0.68
C PRO A 24 -3.53 -24.60 1.08
N ALA A 25 -3.22 -24.64 2.38
CA ALA A 25 -1.96 -24.18 2.92
C ALA A 25 -0.81 -24.98 2.29
N SER A 26 -0.12 -24.38 1.31
CA SER A 26 1.12 -24.93 0.79
C SER A 26 2.25 -24.61 1.77
N SER A 27 2.52 -25.54 2.68
CA SER A 27 3.82 -25.68 3.33
C SER A 27 4.88 -25.95 2.25
N GLY A 28 5.66 -24.93 1.91
CA GLY A 28 6.68 -25.01 0.88
C GLY A 28 7.84 -24.07 1.18
N VAL A 29 8.48 -24.23 2.35
CA VAL A 29 9.78 -23.61 2.63
C VAL A 29 10.82 -24.36 1.80
N ASN A 30 10.94 -24.02 0.52
CA ASN A 30 12.13 -24.33 -0.27
C ASN A 30 13.14 -23.20 -0.05
N SER A 31 13.94 -23.36 1.00
CA SER A 31 15.18 -22.61 1.19
C SER A 31 16.24 -23.08 0.18
N ASN A 32 16.06 -22.75 -1.10
CA ASN A 32 17.17 -22.74 -2.05
C ASN A 32 17.77 -21.33 -2.04
N LEU A 33 18.60 -21.10 -1.01
CA LEU A 33 19.64 -20.08 -1.07
C LEU A 33 20.57 -20.46 -2.22
N ASN A 34 20.33 -19.89 -3.40
CA ASN A 34 21.34 -19.80 -4.44
C ASN A 34 22.41 -18.83 -3.94
N THR A 35 23.33 -19.35 -3.14
CA THR A 35 24.65 -18.79 -2.91
C THR A 35 25.37 -18.78 -4.25
N TRP A 36 25.23 -17.67 -4.97
CA TRP A 36 26.12 -17.38 -6.09
C TRP A 36 27.50 -17.09 -5.51
N SER A 37 28.33 -18.13 -5.43
CA SER A 37 29.75 -17.99 -5.19
C SER A 37 30.41 -17.45 -6.46
N PRO A 38 31.16 -16.33 -6.41
CA PRO A 38 31.92 -15.88 -7.56
C PRO A 38 32.97 -16.94 -7.93
N PRO A 39 33.24 -17.19 -9.22
CA PRO A 39 34.31 -18.08 -9.63
C PRO A 39 35.65 -17.58 -9.08
N GLY A 40 36.39 -18.53 -8.50
CA GLY A 40 37.52 -18.29 -7.60
C GLY A 40 38.61 -17.37 -8.13
N SER A 41 39.12 -16.53 -7.23
CA SER A 41 40.47 -15.99 -7.32
C SER A 41 41.47 -17.12 -7.13
N SER A 42 41.83 -17.79 -8.22
CA SER A 42 43.07 -18.56 -8.31
C SER A 42 44.19 -17.59 -8.67
N SER A 43 44.64 -16.80 -7.70
CA SER A 43 45.96 -16.18 -7.79
C SER A 43 47.02 -17.28 -7.68
N ASN A 44 48.05 -17.17 -8.53
CA ASN A 44 49.33 -17.88 -8.48
C ASN A 44 49.46 -19.15 -9.32
N LEU A 45 49.44 -19.02 -10.64
CA LEU A 45 50.30 -19.82 -11.52
C LEU A 45 50.54 -19.00 -12.77
N LEU A 46 51.72 -18.38 -12.91
CA LEU A 46 52.39 -18.06 -14.19
C LEU A 46 53.71 -17.31 -13.90
N ASN A 47 54.63 -17.99 -13.23
CA ASN A 47 56.05 -17.84 -13.52
C ASN A 47 56.47 -19.15 -14.21
N SER A 48 56.08 -19.31 -15.47
CA SER A 48 56.61 -20.36 -16.34
C SER A 48 57.34 -19.67 -17.47
N ALA A 49 58.66 -19.59 -17.31
CA ALA A 49 59.57 -19.05 -18.31
C ALA A 49 59.48 -19.90 -19.58
N TYR A 50 58.70 -19.44 -20.55
CA TYR A 50 58.69 -20.02 -21.89
C TYR A 50 59.92 -19.50 -22.65
N VAL A 51 61.02 -20.22 -22.54
CA VAL A 51 62.20 -20.02 -23.38
C VAL A 51 61.91 -20.62 -24.76
N ILE A 52 61.44 -19.79 -25.70
CA ILE A 52 61.36 -20.16 -27.11
C ILE A 52 62.65 -19.72 -27.78
N SER A 53 63.64 -20.60 -27.77
CA SER A 53 64.86 -20.44 -28.56
C SER A 53 64.60 -20.85 -30.01
N GLY A 54 64.57 -19.87 -30.93
CA GLY A 54 65.05 -20.00 -32.31
C GLY A 54 64.00 -19.87 -33.43
N THR A 55 64.11 -18.80 -34.22
CA THR A 55 64.32 -18.76 -35.70
C THR A 55 63.86 -17.40 -36.26
N LYS A 56 64.56 -16.90 -37.29
CA LYS A 56 64.47 -15.54 -37.88
C LYS A 56 63.11 -15.11 -38.47
N GLY A 57 62.04 -15.90 -38.31
CA GLY A 57 60.65 -15.52 -38.62
C GLY A 57 59.79 -15.15 -37.39
N SER A 58 60.36 -15.23 -36.17
CA SER A 58 59.65 -15.13 -34.88
C SER A 58 59.11 -13.74 -34.51
N SER A 59 59.64 -12.68 -35.12
CA SER A 59 59.34 -11.28 -34.72
C SER A 59 57.87 -10.90 -34.89
N ALA A 60 57.23 -11.31 -35.99
CA ALA A 60 55.85 -10.91 -36.27
C ALA A 60 54.82 -11.63 -35.37
N VAL A 61 55.13 -12.87 -34.99
CA VAL A 61 54.28 -13.65 -34.08
C VAL A 61 54.41 -13.11 -32.65
N GLU A 62 55.62 -12.77 -32.22
CA GLU A 62 55.87 -12.18 -30.90
C GLU A 62 55.20 -10.81 -30.73
N GLU A 63 55.20 -9.99 -31.77
CA GLU A 63 54.50 -8.71 -31.81
C GLU A 63 52.97 -8.90 -31.75
N SER A 64 52.43 -9.85 -32.50
CA SER A 64 51.00 -10.20 -32.48
C SER A 64 50.55 -10.71 -31.09
N ILE A 65 51.35 -11.56 -30.44
CA ILE A 65 51.07 -12.07 -29.09
C ILE A 65 51.09 -10.93 -28.08
N SER A 66 52.09 -10.03 -28.17
CA SER A 66 52.19 -8.87 -27.28
C SER A 66 50.97 -7.96 -27.42
N GLN A 67 50.50 -7.74 -28.64
CA GLN A 67 49.32 -6.93 -28.92
C GLN A 67 48.04 -7.57 -28.37
N ILE A 68 47.84 -8.87 -28.55
CA ILE A 68 46.71 -9.62 -27.97
C ILE A 68 46.69 -9.49 -26.44
N LEU A 69 47.85 -9.58 -25.78
CA LEU A 69 47.92 -9.46 -24.32
C LEU A 69 47.55 -8.06 -23.82
N VAL A 70 47.92 -7.01 -24.57
CA VAL A 70 47.52 -5.64 -24.28
C VAL A 70 46.01 -5.46 -24.44
N GLU A 71 45.45 -5.99 -25.53
CA GLU A 71 44.00 -5.93 -25.78
C GLU A 71 43.20 -6.69 -24.72
N LEU A 72 43.62 -7.89 -24.32
CA LEU A 72 42.98 -8.65 -23.25
C LEU A 72 43.00 -7.91 -21.92
N ARG A 73 44.10 -7.20 -21.62
CA ARG A 73 44.17 -6.36 -20.41
C ARG A 73 43.19 -5.19 -20.50
N ALA A 74 43.10 -4.53 -21.64
CA ALA A 74 42.17 -3.42 -21.86
C ALA A 74 40.70 -3.88 -21.75
N ILE A 75 40.36 -5.03 -22.35
CA ILE A 75 39.03 -5.63 -22.26
C ILE A 75 38.67 -5.96 -20.81
N ASN A 76 39.58 -6.60 -20.07
CA ASN A 76 39.33 -6.94 -18.66
C ASN A 76 39.12 -5.69 -17.80
N LEU A 77 39.89 -4.62 -18.04
CA LEU A 77 39.73 -3.36 -17.31
C LEU A 77 38.35 -2.73 -17.59
N SER A 78 37.97 -2.66 -18.86
CA SER A 78 36.66 -2.15 -19.30
C SER A 78 35.50 -2.98 -18.73
N GLN A 79 35.64 -4.30 -18.71
CA GLN A 79 34.63 -5.19 -18.15
C GLN A 79 34.46 -5.00 -16.64
N GLU A 80 35.57 -4.81 -15.90
CA GLU A 80 35.50 -4.56 -14.46
C GLU A 80 34.87 -3.20 -14.14
N GLU A 81 35.13 -2.19 -14.97
CA GLU A 81 34.50 -0.87 -14.84
C GLU A 81 32.99 -0.94 -15.09
N ALA A 82 32.55 -1.58 -16.17
CA ALA A 82 31.12 -1.79 -16.46
C ALA A 82 30.43 -2.61 -15.35
N ARG A 83 31.11 -3.63 -14.80
CA ARG A 83 30.60 -4.42 -13.68
C ARG A 83 30.44 -3.57 -12.42
N ARG A 84 31.41 -2.69 -12.13
CA ARG A 84 31.35 -1.76 -11.00
C ARG A 84 30.19 -0.79 -11.16
N GLU A 85 30.06 -0.15 -12.32
CA GLU A 85 28.97 0.79 -12.60
C GLU A 85 27.60 0.11 -12.43
N THR A 86 27.43 -1.09 -12.99
CA THR A 86 26.18 -1.86 -12.87
C THR A 86 25.87 -2.17 -11.40
N LYS A 87 26.89 -2.52 -10.61
CA LYS A 87 26.73 -2.77 -9.17
C LYS A 87 26.31 -1.51 -8.43
N ASP A 88 26.92 -0.37 -8.74
CA ASP A 88 26.59 0.91 -8.12
C ASP A 88 25.14 1.31 -8.46
N GLN A 89 24.74 1.20 -9.73
CA GLN A 89 23.35 1.41 -10.16
C GLN A 89 22.38 0.48 -9.43
N PHE A 90 22.72 -0.80 -9.28
CA PHE A 90 21.87 -1.76 -8.56
C PHE A 90 21.73 -1.39 -7.07
N THR A 91 22.82 -0.95 -6.42
CA THR A 91 22.74 -0.50 -5.02
C THR A 91 21.86 0.73 -4.87
N GLN A 92 21.93 1.69 -5.79
CA GLN A 92 21.05 2.87 -5.81
C GLN A 92 19.58 2.49 -6.02
N LEU A 93 19.30 1.57 -6.96
CA LEU A 93 17.94 1.08 -7.15
C LEU A 93 17.40 0.41 -5.88
N ASN A 94 18.22 -0.37 -5.18
CA ASN A 94 17.82 -1.02 -3.94
C ASN A 94 17.54 -0.01 -2.81
N THR A 95 18.31 1.08 -2.71
CA THR A 95 18.01 2.14 -1.74
C THR A 95 16.72 2.87 -2.08
N HIS A 96 16.44 3.13 -3.36
CA HIS A 96 15.18 3.71 -3.80
C HIS A 96 13.99 2.79 -3.51
N LEU A 97 14.12 1.49 -3.75
CA LEU A 97 13.08 0.49 -3.47
C LEU A 97 12.77 0.38 -1.97
N THR A 98 13.79 0.34 -1.12
CA THR A 98 13.60 0.30 0.33
C THR A 98 12.93 1.57 0.86
N LEU A 99 13.32 2.75 0.35
CA LEU A 99 12.65 4.01 0.67
C LEU A 99 11.18 4.00 0.22
N LEU A 100 10.91 3.54 -1.00
CA LEU A 100 9.54 3.47 -1.52
C LEU A 100 8.69 2.51 -0.70
N SER A 101 9.21 1.33 -0.35
CA SER A 101 8.55 0.35 0.51
C SER A 101 8.19 0.96 1.87
N SER A 102 9.12 1.68 2.50
CA SER A 102 8.84 2.36 3.78
C SER A 102 7.73 3.41 3.66
N ARG A 103 7.71 4.18 2.57
CA ARG A 103 6.65 5.17 2.30
C ARG A 103 5.30 4.52 2.09
N VAL A 104 5.25 3.40 1.36
CA VAL A 104 4.01 2.64 1.14
C VAL A 104 3.47 2.14 2.48
N SER A 105 4.29 1.52 3.31
CA SER A 105 3.85 1.05 4.64
C SER A 105 3.35 2.18 5.55
N GLN A 106 3.95 3.38 5.46
CA GLN A 106 3.46 4.53 6.19
C GLN A 106 2.09 5.01 5.68
N VAL A 107 1.88 5.00 4.37
CA VAL A 107 0.59 5.36 3.76
C VAL A 107 -0.48 4.33 4.12
N GLU A 108 -0.19 3.04 4.02
CA GLU A 108 -1.09 1.96 4.41
C GLU A 108 -1.56 2.12 5.86
N LYS A 109 -0.64 2.39 6.79
CA LYS A 109 -0.99 2.65 8.18
C LYS A 109 -1.92 3.85 8.33
N ARG A 110 -1.63 4.96 7.65
CA ARG A 110 -2.48 6.16 7.69
C ARG A 110 -3.87 5.91 7.12
N VAL A 111 -3.98 5.10 6.07
CA VAL A 111 -5.28 4.71 5.50
C VAL A 111 -6.06 3.86 6.51
N SER A 112 -5.43 2.87 7.12
CA SER A 112 -6.06 2.05 8.16
C SER A 112 -6.54 2.90 9.35
N ASP A 113 -5.73 3.85 9.83
CA ASP A 113 -6.12 4.76 10.91
C ASP A 113 -7.34 5.64 10.52
N LEU A 114 -7.44 6.03 9.24
CA LEU A 114 -8.57 6.81 8.71
C LEU A 114 -9.83 5.97 8.57
N GLU A 115 -9.73 4.74 8.09
CA GLU A 115 -10.85 3.78 7.99
C GLU A 115 -11.44 3.50 9.39
N ASP A 116 -10.58 3.30 10.39
CA ASP A 116 -11.02 3.13 11.79
C ASP A 116 -11.72 4.37 12.34
N ALA A 117 -11.23 5.57 11.99
CA ALA A 117 -11.86 6.82 12.39
C ALA A 117 -13.22 7.03 11.71
N GLU A 118 -13.33 6.71 10.42
CA GLU A 118 -14.58 6.75 9.66
C GLU A 118 -15.64 5.84 10.29
N ASN A 119 -15.30 4.58 10.59
CA ASN A 119 -16.19 3.63 11.25
C ASN A 119 -16.70 4.14 12.62
N ARG A 120 -15.84 4.83 13.38
CA ARG A 120 -16.23 5.47 14.65
C ARG A 120 -17.19 6.65 14.43
N ILE A 121 -16.94 7.46 13.40
CA ILE A 121 -17.83 8.58 13.06
C ILE A 121 -19.19 8.06 12.59
N GLU A 122 -19.23 7.01 11.78
CA GLU A 122 -20.48 6.43 11.29
C GLU A 122 -21.33 5.85 12.43
N SER A 123 -20.71 5.09 13.32
CA SER A 123 -21.40 4.52 14.50
C SER A 123 -21.90 5.59 15.46
N THR A 124 -21.11 6.64 15.72
CA THR A 124 -21.54 7.76 16.57
C THR A 124 -22.67 8.56 15.92
N THR A 125 -22.59 8.80 14.61
CA THR A 125 -23.64 9.48 13.85
C THR A 125 -24.95 8.70 13.90
N SER A 126 -24.91 7.39 13.69
CA SER A 126 -26.08 6.50 13.77
C SER A 126 -26.73 6.56 15.15
N ARG A 127 -25.93 6.55 16.23
CA ARG A 127 -26.44 6.69 17.59
C ARG A 127 -27.11 8.04 17.84
N ILE A 128 -26.49 9.13 17.38
CA ILE A 128 -27.05 10.48 17.50
C ILE A 128 -28.38 10.59 16.77
N GLN A 129 -28.47 10.04 15.55
CA GLN A 129 -29.71 10.02 14.78
C GLN A 129 -30.84 9.27 15.52
N TYR A 130 -30.52 8.13 16.13
CA TYR A 130 -31.48 7.38 16.95
C TYR A 130 -31.94 8.19 18.16
N GLU A 131 -31.01 8.80 18.91
CA GLU A 131 -31.34 9.61 20.09
C GLU A 131 -32.20 10.83 19.71
N LEU A 132 -31.91 11.47 18.58
CA LEU A 132 -32.68 12.59 18.07
C LEU A 132 -34.12 12.18 17.72
N ALA A 133 -34.31 11.07 17.00
CA ALA A 133 -35.63 10.54 16.69
C ALA A 133 -36.41 10.17 17.97
N HIS A 134 -35.72 9.60 18.96
CA HIS A 134 -36.33 9.29 20.26
C HIS A 134 -36.78 10.54 21.03
N LEU A 135 -35.96 11.60 21.01
CA LEU A 135 -36.28 12.87 21.65
C LEU A 135 -37.43 13.59 20.94
N GLN A 136 -37.47 13.58 19.61
CA GLN A 136 -38.60 14.11 18.83
C GLN A 136 -39.91 13.42 19.23
N LEU A 137 -39.92 12.09 19.30
CA LEU A 137 -41.10 11.34 19.72
C LEU A 137 -41.53 11.64 21.17
N LYS A 138 -40.57 11.92 22.07
CA LYS A 138 -40.88 12.38 23.43
C LYS A 138 -41.49 13.78 23.44
N LEU A 139 -40.96 14.68 22.62
CA LEU A 139 -41.48 16.04 22.48
C LEU A 139 -42.91 16.04 21.95
N ASP A 140 -43.18 15.30 20.87
CA ASP A 140 -44.52 15.17 20.29
C ASP A 140 -45.53 14.63 21.31
N LYS A 141 -45.12 13.65 22.10
CA LYS A 141 -45.95 13.11 23.20
C LYS A 141 -46.23 14.19 24.24
N ALA A 142 -45.20 14.89 24.72
CA ALA A 142 -45.34 15.93 25.72
C ALA A 142 -46.24 17.07 25.23
N GLU A 143 -46.10 17.46 23.97
CA GLU A 143 -46.93 18.46 23.32
C GLU A 143 -48.39 18.00 23.29
N ASN A 144 -48.67 16.79 22.78
CA ASN A 144 -50.01 16.22 22.76
C ASN A 144 -50.65 16.16 24.17
N TRP A 145 -49.88 15.79 25.20
CA TRP A 145 -50.34 15.84 26.58
C TRP A 145 -50.72 17.26 27.04
N SER A 146 -49.92 18.27 26.68
CA SER A 146 -50.20 19.68 26.96
C SER A 146 -51.50 20.15 26.30
N TRP A 147 -51.69 19.86 25.00
CA TRP A 147 -52.92 20.17 24.28
C TRP A 147 -54.16 19.58 24.96
N ARG A 148 -54.08 18.31 25.37
CA ARG A 148 -55.18 17.62 26.07
C ARG A 148 -55.44 18.17 27.47
N SER A 149 -54.40 18.61 28.18
CA SER A 149 -54.53 19.20 29.52
C SER A 149 -55.20 20.58 29.45
N ASN A 150 -54.82 21.41 28.49
CA ASN A 150 -55.39 22.75 28.30
C ASN A 150 -56.89 22.71 27.97
N LEU A 151 -57.35 21.70 27.21
CA LEU A 151 -58.78 21.49 26.96
C LEU A 151 -59.59 21.19 28.23
N ARG A 152 -58.97 20.58 29.26
CA ARG A 152 -59.66 20.25 30.52
C ARG A 152 -59.85 21.48 31.43
N PHE A 153 -58.92 22.43 31.40
CA PHE A 153 -59.02 23.65 32.23
C PHE A 153 -60.09 24.63 31.73
N VAL A 154 -60.29 24.74 30.42
CA VAL A 154 -61.30 25.64 29.82
C VAL A 154 -62.74 25.18 30.11
N GLY A 155 -62.97 23.88 30.35
CA GLY A 155 -64.29 23.31 30.63
C GLY A 155 -64.74 23.33 32.09
N SER A 156 -63.87 23.61 33.06
CA SER A 156 -64.15 23.35 34.49
C SER A 156 -64.64 24.56 35.30
N GLN A 157 -64.60 25.79 34.75
CA GLN A 157 -64.83 27.00 35.54
C GLN A 157 -66.29 27.42 35.78
N ARG A 158 -67.31 26.71 35.29
CA ARG A 158 -68.73 27.12 35.44
C ARG A 158 -69.53 26.38 36.53
N GLY A 159 -68.89 25.74 37.49
CA GLY A 159 -69.58 24.88 38.49
C GLY A 159 -69.56 25.33 39.96
N LEU A 160 -68.64 26.21 40.38
CA LEU A 160 -68.52 26.58 41.79
C LEU A 160 -69.48 27.72 42.16
N LYS A 161 -70.75 27.38 42.36
CA LYS A 161 -71.67 28.25 43.13
C LYS A 161 -71.06 28.46 44.52
N GLN A 162 -70.82 29.73 44.88
CA GLN A 162 -70.38 30.08 46.23
C GLN A 162 -71.46 29.69 47.25
N PRO A 163 -71.10 29.11 48.40
CA PRO A 163 -72.06 28.90 49.47
C PRO A 163 -72.49 30.27 50.02
N HIS A 164 -73.77 30.62 49.86
CA HIS A 164 -74.36 31.77 50.54
C HIS A 164 -74.25 31.56 52.06
N ARG A 165 -73.64 32.55 52.73
CA ARG A 165 -73.68 32.75 54.18
C ARG A 165 -74.98 33.43 54.57
#